data_AF-A0A645J663-F1
#
_entry.id   AF-A0A645J663-F1
#
_cell.length_a   1.000
_cell.length_b   1.000
_cell.length_c   1.000
_cell.angle_alpha   90.00
_cell.angle_beta   90.00
_cell.angle_gamma   90.00
#
_symmetry.space_group_name_H-M   'P 1'
#
loop_
_entity.id
_entity.type
_entity.pdbx_description
1 polymer ?
#
loop_
_entity_poly.entity_id
_entity_poly.type
_entity_poly.pdbx_seq_one_letter_code
_entity_poly.pdbx_strand_id
1 'polypeptide(L)'
;MHFYRRLLRLRAENRTLIYGDFAMIEREHPQVFAYTRSLGYETFTVLCNMSAEPAKLESDYSGECVLRNLEGDGRADALAPYEARVLKTCR
;
A
#
# COMPACT_ATOMS: atom_id res chain seq x y z
N MET A 1 19.82 -1.00 -1.51
CA MET A 1 19.16 -0.46 -0.29
C MET A 1 18.54 0.92 -0.55
N HIS A 2 17.47 1.01 -1.36
CA HIS A 2 16.87 2.30 -1.76
C HIS A 2 15.40 2.47 -1.31
N PHE A 3 14.75 1.40 -0.87
CA PHE A 3 13.33 1.39 -0.53
C PHE A 3 12.99 2.32 0.64
N TYR A 4 13.70 2.21 1.77
CA TYR A 4 13.44 3.07 2.94
C TYR A 4 13.67 4.56 2.67
N ARG A 5 14.68 4.92 1.85
CA ARG A 5 14.91 6.31 1.45
C ARG A 5 13.74 6.85 0.62
N ARG A 6 13.22 6.03 -0.32
CA ARG A 6 12.01 6.36 -1.09
C ARG A 6 10.78 6.50 -0.20
N LEU A 7 10.62 5.62 0.79
CA LEU A 7 9.50 5.68 1.74
C LEU A 7 9.53 6.96 2.59
N LEU A 8 10.70 7.33 3.13
CA LEU A 8 10.85 8.56 3.90
C LEU A 8 10.56 9.80 3.05
N ARG A 9 11.07 9.81 1.81
CA ARG A 9 10.81 10.90 0.85
C ARG A 9 9.31 11.00 0.53
N LEU A 10 8.67 9.87 0.21
CA LEU A 10 7.23 9.82 -0.07
C LEU A 10 6.42 10.37 1.12
N ARG A 11 6.75 9.96 2.35
CA ARG A 11 6.09 10.46 3.56
C ARG A 11 6.29 11.96 3.75
N ALA A 12 7.49 12.48 3.52
CA ALA A 12 7.80 13.89 3.69
C ALA A 12 7.10 14.78 2.65
N GLU A 13 6.97 14.29 1.41
CA GLU A 13 6.34 15.03 0.31
C GLU A 13 4.80 15.00 0.34
N ASN A 14 4.19 14.04 1.05
CA ASN A 14 2.73 13.86 1.04
C ASN A 14 2.14 14.00 2.46
N ARG A 15 1.50 15.16 2.72
CA ARG A 15 0.87 15.49 4.00
C ARG A 15 -0.16 14.45 4.45
N THR A 16 -0.85 13.80 3.52
CA THR A 16 -1.83 12.73 3.78
C THR A 16 -1.23 11.54 4.53
N LEU A 17 0.02 11.15 4.23
CA LEU A 17 0.69 10.06 4.96
C LEU A 17 1.09 10.47 6.39
N ILE A 18 1.15 11.77 6.68
CA ILE A 18 1.50 12.31 7.99
C ILE A 18 0.24 12.55 8.82
N TYR A 19 -0.69 13.36 8.29
CA TYR A 19 -1.85 13.90 8.99
C TYR A 19 -3.17 13.28 8.57
N GLY A 20 -3.20 12.49 7.50
CA GLY A 20 -4.44 11.87 7.03
C GLY A 20 -4.96 10.82 8.01
N ASP A 21 -6.27 10.69 8.03
CA ASP A 21 -7.00 9.74 8.84
C ASP A 21 -6.64 8.30 8.45
N PHE A 22 -6.49 7.45 9.45
CA PHE A 22 -6.18 6.03 9.25
C PHE A 22 -7.47 5.21 9.29
N ALA A 23 -7.69 4.38 8.26
CA ALA A 23 -8.76 3.40 8.25
C ALA A 23 -8.24 2.03 7.80
N MET A 24 -8.51 1.00 8.58
CA MET A 24 -8.15 -0.38 8.22
C MET A 24 -9.17 -0.94 7.24
N ILE A 25 -8.69 -1.59 6.17
CA ILE A 25 -9.56 -2.17 5.13
C ILE A 25 -9.83 -3.64 5.46
N GLU A 26 -8.76 -4.42 5.59
CA GLU A 26 -8.83 -5.87 5.78
C GLU A 26 -8.48 -6.20 7.24
N ARG A 27 -9.45 -6.11 8.14
CA ARG A 27 -9.21 -6.38 9.57
C ARG A 27 -9.03 -7.88 9.87
N GLU A 28 -9.61 -8.73 9.02
CA GLU A 28 -9.73 -10.17 9.25
C GLU A 28 -8.84 -11.00 8.34
N HIS A 29 -8.16 -10.39 7.36
CA HIS A 29 -7.32 -11.12 6.43
C HIS A 29 -6.08 -11.69 7.14
N PRO A 30 -5.82 -13.01 7.07
CA PRO A 30 -4.76 -13.66 7.86
C PRO A 30 -3.34 -13.25 7.45
N GLN A 31 -3.13 -12.96 6.15
CA GLN A 31 -1.81 -12.63 5.59
C GLN A 31 -1.64 -11.15 5.17
N VAL A 32 -2.71 -10.46 4.79
CA VAL A 32 -2.66 -9.12 4.19
C VAL A 32 -3.00 -8.07 5.23
N PHE A 33 -2.06 -7.16 5.47
CA PHE A 33 -2.27 -5.96 6.24
C PHE A 33 -2.55 -4.80 5.29
N ALA A 34 -3.82 -4.37 5.21
CA ALA A 34 -4.27 -3.32 4.31
C ALA A 34 -4.96 -2.17 5.06
N TYR A 35 -4.58 -0.94 4.73
CA TYR A 35 -5.17 0.27 5.32
C TYR A 35 -5.09 1.46 4.37
N THR A 36 -5.93 2.47 4.61
CA THR A 36 -5.87 3.76 3.92
C THR A 36 -5.38 4.87 4.84
N ARG A 37 -4.79 5.90 4.21
CA ARG A 37 -4.55 7.22 4.77
C ARG A 37 -5.23 8.26 3.89
N SER A 38 -6.16 9.02 4.44
CA SER A 38 -7.01 9.93 3.67
C SER A 38 -6.90 11.35 4.21
N LEU A 39 -6.74 12.35 3.34
CA LEU A 39 -6.75 13.76 3.75
C LEU A 39 -7.30 14.62 2.60
N GLY A 40 -8.51 15.16 2.79
CA GLY A 40 -9.21 15.89 1.74
C GLY A 40 -9.51 14.99 0.54
N TYR A 41 -8.94 15.34 -0.63
CA TYR A 41 -9.14 14.67 -1.91
C TYR A 41 -8.12 13.57 -2.20
N GLU A 42 -7.10 13.43 -1.37
CA GLU A 42 -6.01 12.49 -1.57
C GLU A 42 -6.16 11.28 -0.64
N THR A 43 -6.00 10.08 -1.19
CA THR A 43 -6.02 8.83 -0.43
C THR A 43 -4.84 7.96 -0.83
N PHE A 44 -4.13 7.44 0.16
CA PHE A 44 -3.13 6.41 -0.01
C PHE A 44 -3.66 5.08 0.50
N THR A 45 -3.54 4.03 -0.30
CA THR A 45 -3.85 2.66 0.11
C THR A 45 -2.54 1.90 0.25
N VAL A 46 -2.27 1.39 1.44
CA VAL A 46 -1.09 0.60 1.75
C VAL A 46 -1.50 -0.87 1.87
N LEU A 47 -0.87 -1.72 1.08
CA LEU A 47 -1.11 -3.15 1.02
C LEU A 47 0.20 -3.87 1.33
N CYS A 48 0.23 -4.69 2.38
CA CYS A 48 1.41 -5.44 2.76
C CYS A 48 1.05 -6.91 3.00
N ASN A 49 1.73 -7.82 2.31
CA ASN A 49 1.71 -9.23 2.66
C ASN A 49 2.69 -9.46 3.81
N MET A 50 2.19 -9.91 4.96
CA MET A 50 3.00 -10.18 6.15
C MET A 50 3.41 -11.67 6.25
N SER A 51 3.27 -12.43 5.15
CA SER A 51 3.59 -13.85 5.09
C SER A 51 4.61 -14.21 4.00
N ALA A 52 5.19 -15.40 4.10
CA ALA A 52 6.12 -15.98 3.13
C ALA A 52 5.42 -16.65 1.92
N GLU A 53 4.09 -16.63 1.89
CA GLU A 53 3.29 -17.23 0.82
C GLU A 53 2.59 -16.13 0.01
N PRO A 54 2.28 -16.35 -1.29
CA PRO A 54 1.47 -15.42 -2.05
C PRO A 54 0.09 -15.25 -1.40
N ALA A 55 -0.36 -14.00 -1.27
CA ALA A 55 -1.66 -13.69 -0.69
C ALA A 55 -2.57 -13.07 -1.76
N LYS A 56 -3.77 -13.62 -1.92
CA LYS A 56 -4.77 -13.08 -2.84
C LYS A 56 -5.42 -11.85 -2.22
N LEU A 57 -5.70 -10.83 -3.03
CA LEU A 57 -6.46 -9.67 -2.60
C LEU A 57 -7.95 -9.93 -2.81
N GLU A 58 -8.76 -9.72 -1.78
CA GLU A 58 -10.22 -9.90 -1.83
C GLU A 58 -10.90 -8.78 -2.65
N SER A 59 -10.27 -7.61 -2.71
CA SER A 59 -10.77 -6.44 -3.43
C SER A 59 -9.80 -5.99 -4.52
N ASP A 60 -10.35 -5.40 -5.59
CA ASP A 60 -9.56 -4.69 -6.59
C ASP A 60 -9.23 -3.28 -6.07
N TYR A 61 -7.94 -3.04 -5.83
CA TYR A 61 -7.46 -1.76 -5.32
C TYR A 61 -6.96 -0.90 -6.48
N SER A 62 -7.71 0.15 -6.79
CA SER A 62 -7.36 1.11 -7.86
C SER A 62 -6.49 2.26 -7.35
N GLY A 63 -5.58 2.73 -8.21
CA GLY A 63 -4.70 3.87 -7.95
C GLY A 63 -3.36 3.77 -8.67
N GLU A 64 -2.58 4.84 -8.62
CA GLU A 64 -1.21 4.87 -9.11
C GLU A 64 -0.28 4.18 -8.10
N CYS A 65 0.50 3.19 -8.53
CA CYS A 65 1.49 2.54 -7.67
C CYS A 65 2.72 3.46 -7.49
N VAL A 66 2.76 4.19 -6.37
CA VAL A 66 3.82 5.16 -6.07
C VAL A 66 5.03 4.52 -5.39
N LEU A 67 4.84 3.37 -4.74
CA LEU A 67 5.92 2.65 -4.06
C LEU A 67 5.66 1.15 -4.02
N ARG A 68 6.69 0.36 -4.34
CA ARG A 68 6.72 -1.10 -4.18
C ARG A 68 8.12 -1.56 -3.78
N ASN A 69 8.20 -2.65 -3.02
CA ASN A 69 9.49 -3.20 -2.54
C ASN A 69 10.08 -4.27 -3.48
N LEU A 70 9.25 -4.99 -4.22
CA LEU A 70 9.66 -5.97 -5.23
C LEU A 70 9.58 -5.36 -6.64
N GLU A 71 10.53 -5.72 -7.50
CA GLU A 71 10.55 -5.32 -8.91
C GLU A 71 9.69 -6.25 -9.78
N GLY A 72 9.23 -5.75 -10.92
CA GLY A 72 8.31 -6.44 -11.84
C GLY A 72 6.86 -5.97 -11.70
N ASP A 73 6.00 -6.32 -12.66
CA ASP A 73 4.62 -5.85 -12.68
C ASP A 73 3.77 -6.44 -11.54
N GLY A 74 4.18 -7.58 -10.97
CA GLY A 74 3.40 -8.28 -9.95
C GLY A 74 2.02 -8.69 -10.48
N ARG A 75 1.23 -9.33 -9.63
CA ARG A 75 -0.17 -9.66 -9.97
C ARG A 75 -1.10 -8.59 -9.42
N ALA A 76 -2.00 -8.04 -10.23
CA ALA A 76 -2.97 -7.06 -9.76
C ALA A 76 -3.86 -7.64 -8.64
N ASP A 77 -4.20 -8.93 -8.75
CA ASP A 77 -5.10 -9.67 -7.87
C ASP A 77 -4.40 -10.36 -6.68
N ALA A 78 -3.06 -10.26 -6.55
CA ALA A 78 -2.32 -10.94 -5.49
C ALA A 78 -0.99 -10.25 -5.15
N LEU A 79 -0.60 -10.32 -3.89
CA LEU A 79 0.71 -9.90 -3.38
C LEU A 79 1.66 -11.10 -3.32
N ALA A 80 2.88 -10.94 -3.82
CA ALA A 80 3.95 -11.90 -3.63
C ALA A 80 4.37 -11.98 -2.14
N PRO A 81 5.13 -13.01 -1.72
CA PRO A 81 5.67 -13.11 -0.37
C PRO A 81 6.37 -11.83 0.07
N TYR A 82 5.98 -11.29 1.22
CA TYR A 82 6.50 -10.02 1.76
C TYR A 82 6.39 -8.81 0.81
N GLU A 83 5.52 -8.85 -0.18
CA GLU A 83 5.30 -7.70 -1.07
C GLU A 83 4.54 -6.59 -0.35
N ALA A 84 5.04 -5.37 -0.49
CA ALA A 84 4.39 -4.15 -0.07
C ALA A 84 4.13 -3.26 -1.28
N ARG A 85 2.91 -2.76 -1.42
CA ARG A 85 2.50 -1.80 -2.45
C ARG A 85 1.79 -0.62 -1.80
N VAL A 86 2.11 0.57 -2.28
CA VAL A 86 1.42 1.80 -1.91
C VAL A 86 0.79 2.38 -3.16
N LEU A 87 -0.53 2.48 -3.15
CA LEU A 87 -1.32 3.07 -4.21
C LEU A 87 -1.77 4.47 -3.79
N LYS A 88 -1.79 5.39 -4.75
CA LYS A 88 -2.26 6.75 -4.58
C LYS A 88 -3.47 6.99 -5.46
N THR A 89 -4.51 7.58 -4.89
CA THR A 89 -5.72 7.97 -5.59
C THR A 89 -6.07 9.40 -5.22
N CYS A 90 -6.31 10.24 -6.23
CA CYS A 90 -6.85 11.58 -6.08
C CYS A 90 -8.30 11.55 -6.59
N ARG A 91 -9.26 11.93 -5.75
CA ARG A 91 -10.69 12.01 -6.12
C ARG A 91 -11.14 13.44 -6.28
#